data_AF-A0A939DIT3-F1
#
_entry.id   AF-A0A939DIT3-F1
#
_cell.length_a   1.000
_cell.length_b   1.000
_cell.length_c   1.000
_cell.angle_alpha   90.00
_cell.angle_beta   90.00
_cell.angle_gamma   90.00
#
_symmetry.space_group_name_H-M   'P 1'
#
loop_
_entity.id
_entity.type
_entity.pdbx_description
1 polymer ?
#
loop_
_entity_poly.entity_id
_entity_poly.type
_entity_poly.pdbx_seq_one_letter_code
_entity_poly.pdbx_strand_id
1 'polypeptide(L)'
;MLANAELAQDFNKLNQQYKELVTALLDVVNIPPVRLEVDATPEGHFRGFDGGKFYLIDSGSISARYRGRTVYFLEEGDMLLPDIAGVTHKDMAVFYGSEAGASLYSYPALEFMQRVFAEPTAIKLWTRLLITYAGMMLRLTAARTNEDSQATPGFEIYEPGEIIIRQGDRADYVFNLSTGVAEVLVDDVTVGRIGEGEIFGAMAALTHADRSATVKAKTSCAVVKVPKEQFTDLIKSNPATIHSLLIDMANSIVNLNEQLVGLRSSTRDRDFDI
;
A
#
# COMPACT_ATOMS: atom_id res chain seq x y z
N MET A 1 -7.70 -20.06 -5.32
CA MET A 1 -7.33 -18.99 -4.39
C MET A 1 -7.36 -17.63 -5.08
N LEU A 2 -8.40 -16.81 -4.92
CA LEU A 2 -8.47 -15.48 -5.56
C LEU A 2 -8.13 -14.39 -4.55
N ALA A 3 -7.33 -13.41 -4.95
CA ALA A 3 -7.24 -12.12 -4.29
C ALA A 3 -7.87 -11.09 -5.23
N ASN A 4 -8.52 -10.06 -4.69
CA ASN A 4 -9.14 -8.96 -5.43
C ASN A 4 -8.15 -8.09 -6.26
N ALA A 5 -6.93 -8.55 -6.52
CA ALA A 5 -5.96 -7.91 -7.40
C ALA A 5 -5.91 -8.72 -8.71
N GLU A 6 -5.66 -8.08 -9.86
CA GLU A 6 -5.34 -8.80 -11.09
C GLU A 6 -4.12 -9.71 -10.84
N LEU A 7 -4.38 -10.99 -10.57
CA LEU A 7 -3.33 -11.94 -10.26
C LEU A 7 -2.54 -12.23 -11.53
N ALA A 8 -1.23 -12.03 -11.44
CA ALA A 8 -0.32 -12.31 -12.53
C ALA A 8 -0.46 -13.76 -13.04
N GLN A 9 -0.22 -13.97 -14.34
CA GLN A 9 -0.41 -15.25 -15.03
C GLN A 9 0.35 -16.42 -14.36
N ASP A 10 1.46 -16.12 -13.71
CA ASP A 10 2.29 -17.09 -12.98
C ASP A 10 1.63 -17.58 -11.68
N PHE A 11 0.87 -16.73 -10.98
CA PHE A 11 0.08 -17.15 -9.81
C PHE A 11 -0.99 -18.19 -10.20
N ASN A 12 -1.74 -17.93 -11.27
CA ASN A 12 -2.78 -18.85 -11.74
C ASN A 12 -2.20 -20.23 -12.10
N LYS A 13 -1.02 -20.25 -12.71
CA LYS A 13 -0.30 -21.49 -13.03
C LYS A 13 0.11 -22.26 -11.77
N LEU A 14 0.60 -21.56 -10.73
CA LEU A 14 0.95 -22.19 -9.46
C LEU A 14 -0.29 -22.69 -8.71
N ASN A 15 -1.40 -21.94 -8.74
CA ASN A 15 -2.66 -22.36 -8.14
C ASN A 15 -3.19 -23.65 -8.80
N GLN A 16 -3.11 -23.76 -10.12
CA GLN A 16 -3.48 -24.99 -10.83
C GLN A 16 -2.58 -26.18 -10.42
N GLN A 17 -1.26 -25.97 -10.39
CA GLN A 17 -0.31 -26.99 -9.92
C GLN A 17 -0.55 -27.39 -8.47
N TYR A 18 -0.94 -26.44 -7.63
CA TYR A 18 -1.28 -26.69 -6.23
C TYR A 18 -2.49 -27.63 -6.11
N LYS A 19 -3.57 -27.36 -6.85
CA LYS A 19 -4.76 -28.22 -6.87
C LYS A 19 -4.43 -29.65 -7.34
N GLU A 20 -3.62 -29.80 -8.39
CA GLU A 20 -3.15 -31.11 -8.86
C GLU A 20 -2.34 -31.87 -7.80
N LEU A 21 -1.49 -31.16 -7.04
CA LEU A 21 -0.72 -31.75 -5.94
C LEU A 21 -1.61 -32.15 -4.77
N VAL A 22 -2.64 -31.36 -4.44
CA VAL A 22 -3.64 -31.69 -3.41
C VAL A 22 -4.34 -33.00 -3.78
N THR A 23 -4.89 -33.11 -4.98
CA THR A 23 -5.58 -34.33 -5.44
C THR A 23 -4.65 -35.55 -5.37
N ALA A 24 -3.45 -35.45 -5.95
CA ALA A 24 -2.50 -36.55 -5.95
C ALA A 24 -2.06 -36.96 -4.52
N LEU A 25 -1.94 -36.00 -3.61
CA LEU A 25 -1.61 -36.28 -2.22
C LEU A 25 -2.75 -37.02 -1.51
N LEU A 26 -3.98 -36.58 -1.70
CA LEU A 26 -5.16 -37.20 -1.10
C LEU A 26 -5.35 -38.64 -1.58
N ASP A 27 -5.07 -38.91 -2.85
CA ASP A 27 -5.10 -40.28 -3.42
C ASP A 27 -4.09 -41.21 -2.74
N VAL A 28 -2.89 -40.72 -2.43
CA VAL A 28 -1.85 -41.52 -1.76
C VAL A 28 -2.15 -41.68 -0.27
N VAL A 29 -2.58 -40.61 0.39
CA VAL A 29 -2.91 -40.64 1.83
C VAL A 29 -4.13 -41.54 2.10
N ASN A 30 -5.12 -41.50 1.21
CA ASN A 30 -6.32 -42.34 1.20
C ASN A 30 -7.00 -42.45 2.57
N ILE A 31 -7.23 -41.30 3.21
CA ILE A 31 -7.98 -41.19 4.46
C ILE A 31 -9.41 -40.78 4.10
N PRO A 32 -10.44 -41.47 4.65
CA PRO A 32 -11.83 -41.08 4.43
C PRO A 32 -12.10 -39.71 5.07
N PRO A 33 -12.60 -38.72 4.31
CA PRO A 33 -12.91 -37.41 4.85
C PRO A 33 -14.21 -37.42 5.66
N VAL A 34 -14.33 -36.45 6.57
CA VAL A 34 -15.60 -36.12 7.23
C VAL A 34 -16.15 -34.84 6.60
N ARG A 35 -17.35 -34.91 6.04
CA ARG A 35 -18.03 -33.76 5.43
C ARG A 35 -18.42 -32.73 6.50
N LEU A 36 -18.19 -31.45 6.20
CA LEU A 36 -18.47 -30.31 7.04
C LEU A 36 -19.17 -29.24 6.19
N GLU A 37 -20.38 -28.86 6.57
CA GLU A 37 -21.09 -27.73 5.97
C GLU A 37 -20.79 -26.45 6.74
N VAL A 38 -20.59 -25.36 6.01
CA VAL A 38 -20.34 -24.02 6.54
C VAL A 38 -21.47 -23.11 6.11
N ASP A 39 -22.15 -22.52 7.09
CA ASP A 39 -23.24 -21.60 6.85
C ASP A 39 -22.74 -20.25 6.31
N ALA A 40 -23.60 -19.62 5.50
CA ALA A 40 -23.40 -18.25 5.05
C ALA A 40 -23.39 -17.28 6.25
N THR A 41 -22.29 -16.55 6.43
CA THR A 41 -22.14 -15.59 7.54
C THR A 41 -21.67 -14.23 7.02
N PRO A 42 -22.50 -13.18 7.09
CA PRO A 42 -22.15 -11.83 6.60
C PRO A 42 -20.93 -11.23 7.31
N GLU A 43 -20.71 -11.58 8.58
CA GLU A 43 -19.58 -11.09 9.36
C GLU A 43 -18.36 -12.04 9.34
N GLY A 44 -18.49 -13.24 8.75
CA GLY A 44 -17.41 -14.24 8.69
C GLY A 44 -16.98 -14.75 10.07
N HIS A 45 -17.88 -14.75 11.06
CA HIS A 45 -17.61 -15.13 12.45
C HIS A 45 -17.57 -16.66 12.64
N PHE A 46 -16.67 -17.34 11.93
CA PHE A 46 -16.26 -18.69 12.32
C PHE A 46 -14.90 -18.63 13.00
N ARG A 47 -14.91 -18.83 14.33
CA ARG A 47 -13.71 -19.18 15.09
C ARG A 47 -13.42 -20.65 14.87
N GLY A 48 -12.16 -20.97 14.54
CA GLY A 48 -11.62 -22.31 14.80
C GLY A 48 -11.85 -23.31 13.69
N PHE A 49 -11.12 -23.15 12.59
CA PHE A 49 -10.58 -24.34 11.99
C PHE A 49 -9.56 -24.92 12.97
N ASP A 50 -9.91 -26.09 13.50
CA ASP A 50 -9.09 -26.82 14.45
C ASP A 50 -7.67 -26.98 13.89
N GLY A 51 -6.66 -26.52 14.62
CA GLY A 51 -5.25 -26.70 14.26
C GLY A 51 -4.84 -28.17 14.17
N GLY A 52 -5.67 -29.08 14.69
CA GLY A 52 -5.57 -30.52 14.53
C GLY A 52 -6.26 -31.09 13.29
N LYS A 53 -6.72 -30.26 12.34
CA LYS A 53 -7.39 -30.72 11.11
C LYS A 53 -6.93 -29.97 9.86
N PHE A 54 -7.02 -30.64 8.72
CA PHE A 54 -6.94 -30.03 7.41
C PHE A 54 -8.29 -30.07 6.72
N TYR A 55 -8.53 -29.13 5.80
CA TYR A 55 -9.81 -29.05 5.09
C TYR A 55 -9.59 -28.91 3.58
N LEU A 56 -10.46 -29.51 2.79
CA LEU A 56 -10.53 -29.35 1.33
C LEU A 56 -11.87 -28.70 0.99
N ILE A 57 -11.86 -27.66 0.16
CA ILE A 57 -13.12 -27.07 -0.34
C ILE A 57 -13.73 -28.02 -1.38
N ASP A 58 -14.91 -28.55 -1.08
CA ASP A 58 -15.71 -29.40 -1.99
C ASP A 58 -16.61 -28.55 -2.89
N SER A 59 -17.29 -27.55 -2.32
CA SER A 59 -18.10 -26.61 -3.10
C SER A 59 -18.24 -25.27 -2.38
N GLY A 60 -18.39 -24.18 -3.14
CA GLY A 60 -18.48 -22.83 -2.59
C GLY A 60 -17.11 -22.19 -2.39
N SER A 61 -17.05 -21.19 -1.51
CA SER A 61 -15.81 -20.44 -1.25
C SER A 61 -15.65 -20.08 0.22
N ILE A 62 -14.39 -19.99 0.66
CA ILE A 62 -14.00 -19.59 2.00
C ILE A 62 -13.07 -18.38 1.91
N SER A 63 -13.43 -17.28 2.55
CA SER A 63 -12.57 -16.13 2.76
C SER A 63 -11.66 -16.34 3.97
N ALA A 64 -10.39 -15.91 3.85
CA ALA A 64 -9.46 -15.80 4.97
C ALA A 64 -9.26 -14.33 5.32
N ARG A 65 -9.45 -13.97 6.59
CA ARG A 65 -9.42 -12.61 7.13
C ARG A 65 -8.42 -12.49 8.26
N TYR A 66 -7.54 -11.49 8.18
CA TYR A 66 -6.57 -11.18 9.23
C TYR A 66 -6.68 -9.70 9.60
N ARG A 67 -6.80 -9.39 10.91
CA ARG A 67 -7.01 -8.03 11.43
C ARG A 67 -8.14 -7.27 10.69
N GLY A 68 -9.26 -7.94 10.46
CA GLY A 68 -10.45 -7.39 9.79
C GLY A 68 -10.37 -7.29 8.27
N ARG A 69 -9.20 -7.52 7.66
CA ARG A 69 -8.99 -7.43 6.20
C ARG A 69 -9.01 -8.81 5.57
N THR A 70 -9.69 -8.95 4.43
CA THR A 70 -9.65 -10.16 3.62
C THR A 70 -8.31 -10.29 2.91
N VAL A 71 -7.60 -11.40 3.16
CA VAL A 71 -6.26 -11.68 2.63
C VAL A 71 -6.37 -12.45 1.31
N TYR A 72 -7.20 -13.48 1.27
CA TYR A 72 -7.46 -14.29 0.08
C TYR A 72 -8.77 -15.07 0.22
N PHE A 73 -9.27 -15.60 -0.89
CA PHE A 73 -10.36 -16.57 -0.94
C PHE A 73 -9.82 -17.94 -1.33
N LEU A 74 -10.43 -19.00 -0.84
CA LEU A 74 -10.23 -20.39 -1.25
C LEU A 74 -11.50 -20.86 -1.95
N GLU A 75 -11.31 -21.66 -2.98
CA GLU A 75 -12.38 -22.18 -3.84
C GLU A 75 -12.28 -23.70 -3.94
N GLU A 76 -13.23 -24.31 -4.63
CA GLU A 76 -13.25 -25.75 -4.91
C GLU A 76 -11.86 -26.30 -5.34
N GLY A 77 -11.44 -27.36 -4.66
CA GLY A 77 -10.14 -28.01 -4.85
C GLY A 77 -8.98 -27.38 -4.07
N ASP A 78 -9.16 -26.22 -3.44
CA ASP A 78 -8.15 -25.65 -2.56
C ASP A 78 -8.14 -26.35 -1.19
N MET A 79 -6.96 -26.57 -0.65
CA MET A 79 -6.77 -27.11 0.71
C MET A 79 -6.53 -25.96 1.69
N LEU A 80 -7.34 -25.88 2.73
CA LEU A 80 -7.17 -24.95 3.84
C LEU A 80 -6.24 -25.58 4.88
N LEU A 81 -5.06 -24.98 5.02
CA LEU A 81 -4.11 -25.25 6.09
C LEU A 81 -4.30 -24.17 7.16
N PRO A 82 -4.92 -24.49 8.33
CA PRO A 82 -5.24 -23.47 9.31
C PRO A 82 -3.98 -22.87 9.92
N ASP A 83 -4.05 -21.59 10.28
CA ASP A 83 -2.98 -20.92 11.03
C ASP A 83 -2.85 -21.51 12.44
N ILE A 84 -1.87 -22.41 12.60
CA ILE A 84 -1.56 -23.06 13.87
C ILE A 84 -0.99 -22.11 14.92
N ALA A 85 -0.41 -20.96 14.53
CA ALA A 85 0.17 -20.00 15.46
C ALA A 85 -0.91 -19.10 16.11
N GLY A 86 -2.00 -18.84 15.39
CA GLY A 86 -3.17 -18.11 15.90
C GLY A 86 -4.02 -18.86 16.93
N VAL A 87 -3.82 -20.17 17.08
CA VAL A 87 -4.59 -21.02 18.02
C VAL A 87 -4.35 -20.62 19.48
N THR A 88 -3.13 -20.18 19.81
CA THR A 88 -2.74 -19.77 21.18
C THR A 88 -3.04 -18.31 21.51
N HIS A 89 -3.19 -17.44 20.51
CA HIS A 89 -3.37 -16.00 20.70
C HIS A 89 -4.46 -15.42 19.79
N LYS A 90 -5.61 -15.09 20.40
CA LYS A 90 -6.79 -14.58 19.67
C LYS A 90 -6.52 -13.33 18.84
N ASP A 91 -5.59 -12.48 19.25
CA ASP A 91 -5.25 -11.24 18.54
C ASP A 91 -4.36 -11.46 17.30
N MET A 92 -3.83 -12.68 17.15
CA MET A 92 -3.01 -13.11 16.01
C MET A 92 -3.76 -14.08 15.09
N ALA A 93 -5.00 -14.46 15.44
CA ALA A 93 -5.75 -15.46 14.69
C ALA A 93 -6.18 -14.97 13.30
N VAL A 94 -6.01 -15.85 12.31
CA VAL A 94 -6.70 -15.75 11.03
C VAL A 94 -8.12 -16.30 11.18
N PHE A 95 -9.10 -15.51 10.77
CA PHE A 95 -10.50 -15.90 10.74
C PHE A 95 -10.86 -16.39 9.34
N TYR A 96 -11.71 -17.40 9.27
CA TYR A 96 -12.15 -17.94 8.00
C TYR A 96 -13.67 -18.01 7.97
N GLY A 97 -14.29 -17.81 6.81
CA GLY A 97 -15.74 -17.89 6.69
C GLY A 97 -16.24 -17.76 5.25
N SER A 98 -17.52 -18.05 5.03
CA SER A 98 -18.15 -17.96 3.71
C SER A 98 -19.29 -16.95 3.72
N GLU A 99 -19.40 -16.13 2.67
CA GLU A 99 -20.53 -15.22 2.48
C GLU A 99 -21.76 -15.95 1.92
N ALA A 100 -21.56 -17.01 1.14
CA ALA A 100 -22.62 -17.77 0.46
C ALA A 100 -22.85 -19.17 1.05
N GLY A 101 -21.98 -19.61 1.97
CA GLY A 101 -21.93 -20.98 2.47
C GLY A 101 -20.99 -21.86 1.63
N ALA A 102 -20.49 -22.94 2.22
CA ALA A 102 -19.56 -23.87 1.58
C ALA A 102 -19.64 -25.30 2.16
N SER A 103 -19.31 -26.29 1.33
CA SER A 103 -19.10 -27.69 1.74
C SER A 103 -17.60 -27.97 1.76
N LEU A 104 -17.14 -28.63 2.81
CA LEU A 104 -15.74 -28.98 3.02
C LEU A 104 -15.59 -30.46 3.37
N TYR A 105 -14.45 -31.03 3.01
CA TYR A 105 -13.97 -32.28 3.58
C TYR A 105 -12.94 -31.98 4.66
N SER A 106 -13.09 -32.58 5.84
CA SER A 106 -12.14 -32.44 6.94
C SER A 106 -11.36 -33.73 7.18
N TYR A 107 -10.07 -33.57 7.49
CA TYR A 107 -9.11 -34.65 7.72
C TYR A 107 -8.41 -34.43 9.06
N PRO A 108 -8.29 -35.45 9.93
CA PRO A 108 -7.48 -35.35 11.15
C PRO A 108 -6.00 -35.14 10.81
N ALA A 109 -5.41 -34.02 11.22
CA ALA A 109 -4.05 -33.64 10.82
C ALA A 109 -3.00 -34.64 11.31
N LEU A 110 -3.16 -35.20 12.51
CA LEU A 110 -2.22 -36.18 13.05
C LEU A 110 -2.18 -37.46 12.20
N GLU A 111 -3.35 -38.04 11.91
CA GLU A 111 -3.45 -39.25 11.08
C GLU A 111 -2.99 -38.96 9.65
N PHE A 112 -3.36 -37.80 9.11
CA PHE A 112 -2.93 -37.33 7.80
C PHE A 112 -1.39 -37.30 7.71
N MET A 113 -0.73 -36.65 8.67
CA MET A 113 0.73 -36.55 8.68
C MET A 113 1.41 -37.90 8.92
N GLN A 114 0.82 -38.79 9.73
CA GLN A 114 1.33 -40.16 9.91
C GLN A 114 1.34 -40.93 8.57
N ARG A 115 0.27 -40.81 7.76
CA ARG A 115 0.22 -41.40 6.42
C ARG A 115 1.22 -40.75 5.47
N VAL A 116 1.35 -39.42 5.50
CA VAL A 116 2.33 -38.70 4.70
C VAL A 116 3.75 -39.21 4.99
N PHE A 117 4.10 -39.40 6.26
CA PHE A 117 5.45 -39.87 6.64
C PHE A 117 5.68 -41.37 6.42
N ALA A 118 4.62 -42.16 6.32
CA ALA A 118 4.72 -43.59 6.01
C ALA A 118 5.08 -43.86 4.54
N GLU A 119 4.66 -42.99 3.62
CA GLU A 119 4.80 -43.19 2.18
C GLU A 119 5.78 -42.18 1.54
N PRO A 120 6.94 -42.62 1.00
CA PRO A 120 7.91 -41.72 0.38
C PRO A 120 7.33 -40.81 -0.73
N THR A 121 6.37 -41.33 -1.50
CA THR A 121 5.64 -40.58 -2.51
C THR A 121 4.82 -39.44 -1.90
N ALA A 122 4.14 -39.70 -0.78
CA ALA A 122 3.36 -38.69 -0.06
C ALA A 122 4.26 -37.60 0.53
N ILE A 123 5.43 -37.95 1.08
CA ILE A 123 6.42 -36.96 1.55
C ILE A 123 6.81 -36.00 0.43
N LYS A 124 7.10 -36.53 -0.77
CA LYS A 124 7.46 -35.72 -1.94
C LYS A 124 6.33 -34.80 -2.38
N LEU A 125 5.09 -35.31 -2.42
CA LEU A 125 3.91 -34.53 -2.77
C LEU A 125 3.63 -33.43 -1.74
N TRP A 126 3.64 -33.75 -0.45
CA TRP A 126 3.46 -32.81 0.65
C TRP A 126 4.51 -31.70 0.63
N THR A 127 5.79 -32.05 0.48
CA THR A 127 6.88 -31.07 0.42
C THR A 127 6.69 -30.11 -0.77
N ARG A 128 6.35 -30.65 -1.94
CA ARG A 128 6.12 -29.84 -3.14
C ARG A 128 4.89 -28.95 -3.00
N LEU A 129 3.82 -29.46 -2.40
CA LEU A 129 2.61 -28.70 -2.07
C LEU A 129 2.94 -27.50 -1.18
N LEU A 130 3.70 -27.70 -0.10
CA LEU A 130 4.10 -26.61 0.80
C LEU A 130 4.98 -25.56 0.12
N ILE A 131 5.92 -25.97 -0.74
CA ILE A 131 6.77 -25.05 -1.51
C ILE A 131 5.92 -24.25 -2.51
N THR A 132 4.98 -24.89 -3.21
CA THR A 132 4.07 -24.21 -4.13
C THR A 132 3.18 -23.21 -3.39
N TYR A 133 2.64 -23.60 -2.24
CA TYR A 133 1.85 -22.71 -1.38
C TYR A 133 2.66 -21.48 -0.93
N ALA A 134 3.91 -21.67 -0.46
CA ALA A 134 4.80 -20.56 -0.12
C ALA A 134 5.08 -19.63 -1.32
N GLY A 135 5.27 -20.21 -2.51
CA GLY A 135 5.45 -19.46 -3.76
C GLY A 135 4.22 -18.65 -4.18
N MET A 136 3.01 -19.15 -3.88
CA MET A 136 1.75 -18.42 -4.07
C MET A 136 1.62 -17.27 -3.07
N MET A 137 1.89 -17.52 -1.78
CA MET A 137 1.83 -16.49 -0.73
C MET A 137 2.83 -15.36 -0.98
N LEU A 138 4.03 -15.66 -1.50
CA LEU A 138 5.00 -14.65 -1.91
C LEU A 138 4.44 -13.71 -2.99
N ARG A 139 3.79 -14.26 -4.02
CA ARG A 139 3.19 -13.47 -5.11
C ARG A 139 2.00 -12.64 -4.65
N LEU A 140 1.16 -13.20 -3.77
CA LEU A 140 0.07 -12.47 -3.13
C LEU A 140 0.59 -11.32 -2.27
N THR A 141 1.72 -11.52 -1.60
CA THR A 141 2.38 -10.48 -0.81
C THR A 141 2.93 -9.41 -1.74
N ALA A 142 3.68 -9.78 -2.79
CA ALA A 142 4.23 -8.85 -3.77
C ALA A 142 3.14 -8.01 -4.48
N ALA A 143 1.99 -8.61 -4.80
CA ALA A 143 0.86 -7.91 -5.39
C ALA A 143 0.17 -6.91 -4.42
N ARG A 144 0.47 -6.97 -3.12
CA ARG A 144 -0.11 -6.12 -2.07
C ARG A 144 0.92 -5.19 -1.40
N THR A 145 2.20 -5.44 -1.58
CA THR A 145 3.24 -4.48 -1.21
C THR A 145 3.13 -3.33 -2.19
N ASN A 146 2.86 -2.12 -1.68
CA ASN A 146 3.07 -0.93 -2.49
C ASN A 146 4.52 -0.98 -2.97
N GLU A 147 4.78 -0.76 -4.26
CA GLU A 147 6.14 -0.62 -4.75
C GLU A 147 6.89 0.27 -3.75
N ASP A 148 8.00 -0.24 -3.19
CA ASP A 148 8.87 0.54 -2.34
C ASP A 148 9.36 1.70 -3.21
N SER A 149 8.58 2.77 -3.23
CA SER A 149 9.00 4.08 -3.66
C SER A 149 9.94 4.55 -2.57
N GLN A 150 11.13 3.96 -2.51
CA GLN A 150 12.32 4.68 -2.11
C GLN A 150 12.46 5.80 -3.13
N ALA A 151 11.69 6.87 -2.92
CA ALA A 151 12.02 8.15 -3.51
C ALA A 151 13.44 8.40 -3.02
N THR A 152 14.42 8.25 -3.91
CA THR A 152 15.80 8.65 -3.63
C THR A 152 15.80 10.14 -3.91
N PRO A 153 15.59 10.98 -2.88
CA PRO A 153 15.41 12.39 -3.10
C PRO A 153 16.75 12.93 -3.59
N GLY A 154 16.75 13.64 -4.72
CA GLY A 154 17.97 14.29 -5.19
C GLY A 154 18.33 15.41 -4.23
N PHE A 155 19.59 15.50 -3.81
CA PHE A 155 20.10 16.64 -3.05
C PHE A 155 20.84 17.57 -3.99
N GLU A 156 20.44 18.83 -4.03
CA GLU A 156 21.11 19.87 -4.81
C GLU A 156 21.40 21.08 -3.94
N ILE A 157 22.54 21.71 -4.19
CA ILE A 157 22.94 22.95 -3.54
C ILE A 157 22.79 24.05 -4.58
N TYR A 158 22.14 25.14 -4.18
CA TYR A 158 21.96 26.34 -4.98
C TYR A 158 22.65 27.52 -4.29
N GLU A 159 23.54 28.19 -5.01
CA GLU A 159 24.24 29.38 -4.52
C GLU A 159 23.35 30.64 -4.61
N PRO A 160 23.66 31.70 -3.84
CA PRO A 160 22.89 32.94 -3.89
C PRO A 160 22.74 33.49 -5.32
N GLY A 161 21.51 33.75 -5.73
CA GLY A 161 21.15 34.25 -7.06
C GLY A 161 20.78 33.15 -8.07
N GLU A 162 21.02 31.88 -7.77
CA GLU A 162 20.64 30.79 -8.67
C GLU A 162 19.13 30.53 -8.68
N ILE A 163 18.60 30.14 -9.84
CA ILE A 163 17.18 29.88 -10.04
C ILE A 163 16.91 28.40 -9.81
N ILE A 164 16.04 28.11 -8.84
CA ILE A 164 15.61 26.75 -8.49
C ILE A 164 14.39 26.34 -9.34
N ILE A 165 13.46 27.28 -9.55
CA ILE A 165 12.26 27.11 -10.37
C ILE A 165 12.10 28.34 -11.24
N ARG A 166 11.75 28.18 -12.52
CA ARG A 166 11.40 29.28 -13.40
C ARG A 166 9.90 29.30 -13.67
N GLN A 167 9.30 30.49 -13.62
CA GLN A 167 7.89 30.68 -13.99
C GLN A 167 7.63 30.25 -15.44
N GLY A 168 6.51 29.57 -15.67
CA GLY A 168 6.11 29.06 -16.98
C GLY A 168 6.67 27.68 -17.34
N ASP A 169 7.66 27.15 -16.59
CA ASP A 169 8.19 25.82 -16.84
C ASP A 169 7.18 24.73 -16.46
N ARG A 170 7.37 23.51 -16.98
CA ARG A 170 6.61 22.34 -16.53
C ARG A 170 7.11 21.84 -15.18
N ALA A 171 6.21 21.29 -14.39
CA ALA A 171 6.52 20.77 -13.06
C ALA A 171 6.89 19.29 -13.09
N ASP A 172 8.19 19.02 -13.21
CA ASP A 172 8.74 17.65 -13.14
C ASP A 172 9.09 17.23 -11.71
N TYR A 173 9.31 18.20 -10.81
CA TYR A 173 9.76 17.97 -9.43
C TYR A 173 9.00 18.80 -8.39
N VAL A 174 8.96 18.30 -7.16
CA VAL A 174 8.59 19.04 -5.95
C VAL A 174 9.82 19.18 -5.08
N PHE A 175 9.95 20.30 -4.37
CA PHE A 175 11.16 20.64 -3.64
C PHE A 175 10.85 20.87 -2.16
N ASN A 176 11.81 20.54 -1.31
CA ASN A 176 11.82 20.91 0.10
C ASN A 176 13.13 21.66 0.40
N LEU A 177 13.03 22.81 1.05
CA LEU A 177 14.21 23.59 1.40
C LEU A 177 14.77 23.07 2.73
N SER A 178 15.87 22.33 2.69
CA SER A 178 16.50 21.77 3.89
C SER A 178 17.21 22.84 4.71
N THR A 179 17.94 23.74 4.04
CA THR A 179 18.64 24.86 4.68
C THR A 179 18.65 26.09 3.78
N GLY A 180 18.73 27.27 4.38
CA GLY A 180 18.83 28.56 3.67
C GLY A 180 17.49 29.27 3.47
N VAL A 181 17.48 30.28 2.60
CA VAL A 181 16.31 31.10 2.28
C VAL A 181 16.26 31.36 0.77
N ALA A 182 15.09 31.16 0.18
CA ALA A 182 14.81 31.53 -1.22
C ALA A 182 13.74 32.62 -1.30
N GLU A 183 13.72 33.38 -2.39
CA GLU A 183 12.69 34.35 -2.72
C GLU A 183 11.81 33.86 -3.87
N VAL A 184 10.52 34.21 -3.81
CA VAL A 184 9.53 33.86 -4.83
C VAL A 184 9.19 35.12 -5.62
N LEU A 185 9.33 35.06 -6.94
CA LEU A 185 9.08 36.16 -7.86
C LEU A 185 7.98 35.79 -8.86
N VAL A 186 7.08 36.72 -9.15
CA VAL A 186 6.11 36.64 -10.25
C VAL A 186 6.34 37.87 -11.13
N ASP A 187 6.64 37.65 -12.41
CA ASP A 187 6.96 38.72 -13.36
C ASP A 187 8.04 39.68 -12.81
N ASP A 188 9.11 39.11 -12.24
CA ASP A 188 10.24 39.77 -11.58
C ASP A 188 9.91 40.59 -10.31
N VAL A 189 8.68 40.52 -9.81
CA VAL A 189 8.27 41.13 -8.54
C VAL A 189 8.33 40.11 -7.41
N THR A 190 9.08 40.40 -6.34
CA THR A 190 9.13 39.54 -5.15
C THR A 190 7.77 39.51 -4.45
N VAL A 191 7.14 38.33 -4.40
CA VAL A 191 5.83 38.11 -3.78
C VAL A 191 5.90 37.34 -2.47
N GLY A 192 7.04 36.70 -2.18
CA GLY A 192 7.19 35.90 -0.98
C GLY A 192 8.62 35.41 -0.74
N ARG A 193 8.79 34.63 0.32
CA ARG A 193 10.04 33.96 0.70
C ARG A 193 9.74 32.52 1.08
N ILE A 194 10.72 31.65 0.87
CA ILE A 194 10.69 30.25 1.29
C ILE A 194 11.79 30.04 2.34
N GLY A 195 11.42 29.44 3.46
CA GLY A 195 12.29 29.14 4.59
C GLY A 195 12.59 27.64 4.75
N GLU A 196 13.48 27.33 5.69
CA GLU A 196 13.86 25.96 6.01
C GLU A 196 12.65 25.10 6.43
N GLY A 197 12.58 23.88 5.93
CA GLY A 197 11.49 22.94 6.14
C GLY A 197 10.30 23.11 5.20
N GLU A 198 10.18 24.24 4.49
CA GLU A 198 9.03 24.50 3.62
C GLU A 198 9.08 23.69 2.33
N ILE A 199 7.91 23.20 1.90
CA ILE A 199 7.73 22.49 0.64
C ILE A 199 7.23 23.47 -0.43
N PHE A 200 7.91 23.52 -1.57
CA PHE A 200 7.59 24.44 -2.66
C PHE A 200 7.57 23.74 -4.02
N GLY A 201 6.89 24.37 -4.99
CA GLY A 201 6.66 23.78 -6.30
C GLY A 201 5.60 22.66 -6.31
N ALA A 202 4.93 22.37 -5.20
CA ALA A 202 3.91 21.33 -5.12
C ALA A 202 2.65 21.65 -5.94
N MET A 203 2.26 22.92 -6.04
CA MET A 203 1.02 23.32 -6.71
C MET A 203 0.97 22.87 -8.18
N ALA A 204 1.99 23.21 -8.97
CA ALA A 204 2.07 22.84 -10.38
C ALA A 204 2.18 21.31 -10.58
N ALA A 205 2.82 20.61 -9.63
CA ALA A 205 2.88 19.15 -9.66
C ALA A 205 1.48 18.53 -9.45
N LEU A 206 0.69 19.07 -8.52
CA LEU A 206 -0.65 18.58 -8.16
C LEU A 206 -1.74 19.00 -9.16
N THR A 207 -1.71 20.22 -9.68
CA THR A 207 -2.76 20.76 -10.57
C THR A 207 -2.50 20.49 -12.04
N HIS A 208 -1.33 19.94 -12.39
CA HIS A 208 -0.85 19.81 -13.77
C HIS A 208 -0.77 21.14 -14.54
N ALA A 209 -0.70 22.26 -13.82
CA ALA A 209 -0.44 23.58 -14.39
C ALA A 209 1.06 23.84 -14.55
N ASP A 210 1.41 24.87 -15.32
CA ASP A 210 2.78 25.37 -15.39
C ASP A 210 3.19 26.07 -14.07
N ARG A 211 4.50 26.30 -13.88
CA ARG A 211 5.02 27.00 -12.70
C ARG A 211 4.46 28.42 -12.62
N SER A 212 3.80 28.73 -11.50
CA SER A 212 3.18 30.04 -11.27
C SER A 212 4.16 31.15 -10.92
N ALA A 213 5.38 30.82 -10.51
CA ALA A 213 6.37 31.77 -10.02
C ALA A 213 7.79 31.24 -10.22
N THR A 214 8.75 32.16 -10.27
CA THR A 214 10.19 31.87 -10.22
C THR A 214 10.63 31.79 -8.76
N VAL A 215 11.45 30.80 -8.40
CA VAL A 215 12.07 30.68 -7.08
C VAL A 215 13.57 30.85 -7.25
N LYS A 216 14.15 31.82 -6.55
CA LYS A 216 15.57 32.15 -6.62
C LYS A 216 16.21 32.05 -5.24
N ALA A 217 17.36 31.41 -5.13
CA ALA A 217 18.12 31.31 -3.88
C ALA A 217 18.58 32.70 -3.42
N LYS A 218 18.29 33.06 -2.17
CA LYS A 218 18.76 34.31 -1.56
C LYS A 218 20.04 34.10 -0.74
N THR A 219 20.17 32.92 -0.14
CA THR A 219 21.40 32.41 0.49
C THR A 219 21.85 31.13 -0.21
N SER A 220 22.98 30.54 0.22
CA SER A 220 23.27 29.14 -0.14
C SER A 220 22.13 28.27 0.42
N CYS A 221 21.52 27.46 -0.46
CA CYS A 221 20.32 26.69 -0.19
C CYS A 221 20.58 25.20 -0.46
N ALA A 222 20.36 24.35 0.53
CA ALA A 222 20.31 22.91 0.29
C ALA A 222 18.86 22.49 0.04
N VAL A 223 18.61 21.89 -1.11
CA VAL A 223 17.27 21.54 -1.58
C VAL A 223 17.17 20.05 -1.82
N VAL A 224 16.10 19.46 -1.32
CA VAL A 224 15.69 18.10 -1.67
C VAL A 224 14.69 18.16 -2.81
N LYS A 225 14.96 17.47 -3.93
CA LYS A 225 14.05 17.37 -5.08
C LYS A 225 13.45 15.97 -5.18
N VAL A 226 12.14 15.91 -5.37
CA VAL A 226 11.35 14.69 -5.49
C VAL A 226 10.63 14.70 -6.85
N PRO A 227 10.77 13.67 -7.70
CA PRO A 227 10.01 13.57 -8.94
C PRO A 227 8.49 13.63 -8.68
N LYS A 228 7.74 14.32 -9.55
CA LYS A 228 6.28 14.48 -9.44
C LYS A 228 5.54 13.14 -9.29
N GLU A 229 5.97 12.12 -10.05
CA GLU A 229 5.35 10.79 -10.03
C GLU A 229 5.49 10.16 -8.63
N GLN A 230 6.67 10.24 -8.03
CA GLN A 230 6.97 9.72 -6.70
C GLN A 230 6.33 10.55 -5.58
N PHE A 231 6.13 11.85 -5.79
CA PHE A 231 5.55 12.74 -4.79
C PHE A 231 4.12 12.33 -4.41
N THR A 232 3.34 11.87 -5.39
CA THR A 232 1.95 11.40 -5.14
C THR A 232 1.94 10.15 -4.25
N ASP A 233 2.91 9.25 -4.41
CA ASP A 233 2.99 8.04 -3.61
C ASP A 233 3.65 8.30 -2.24
N LEU A 234 4.56 9.27 -2.15
CA LEU A 234 5.09 9.78 -0.89
C LEU A 234 3.99 10.37 -0.02
N ILE A 235 3.05 11.13 -0.61
CA ILE A 235 1.85 11.64 0.06
C ILE A 235 1.05 10.49 0.67
N LYS A 236 0.76 9.44 -0.10
CA LYS A 236 -0.04 8.30 0.39
C LYS A 236 0.66 7.50 1.50
N SER A 237 2.00 7.40 1.44
CA SER A 237 2.78 6.57 2.35
C SER A 237 3.26 7.31 3.61
N ASN A 238 3.32 8.65 3.59
CA ASN A 238 3.82 9.45 4.70
C ASN A 238 2.84 10.56 5.12
N PRO A 239 1.92 10.29 6.08
CA PRO A 239 0.94 11.27 6.56
C PRO A 239 1.57 12.56 7.12
N ALA A 240 2.80 12.51 7.63
CA ALA A 240 3.49 13.68 8.16
C ALA A 240 3.83 14.70 7.06
N THR A 241 4.22 14.25 5.87
CA THR A 241 4.55 15.12 4.72
C THR A 241 3.32 15.90 4.26
N ILE A 242 2.15 15.26 4.20
CA ILE A 242 0.87 15.93 3.88
C ILE A 242 0.58 17.01 4.93
N HIS A 243 0.75 16.68 6.21
CA HIS A 243 0.46 17.60 7.29
C HIS A 243 1.30 18.88 7.19
N SER A 244 2.60 18.76 6.90
CA SER A 244 3.47 19.92 6.67
C SER A 244 3.03 20.75 5.46
N LEU A 245 2.73 20.11 4.33
CA LEU A 245 2.21 20.80 3.14
C LEU A 245 0.92 21.60 3.42
N LEU A 246 -0.01 21.01 4.18
CA LEU A 246 -1.26 21.69 4.54
C LEU A 246 -0.99 22.92 5.42
N ILE A 247 -0.04 22.83 6.34
CA ILE A 247 0.39 23.97 7.17
C ILE A 247 1.03 25.06 6.30
N ASP A 248 1.94 24.70 5.40
CA ASP A 248 2.65 25.66 4.53
C ASP A 248 1.67 26.40 3.60
N MET A 249 0.70 25.67 3.03
CA MET A 249 -0.36 26.26 2.21
C MET A 249 -1.25 27.19 3.04
N ALA A 250 -1.63 26.80 4.26
CA ALA A 250 -2.43 27.65 5.13
C ALA A 250 -1.69 28.95 5.50
N ASN A 251 -0.41 28.86 5.86
CA ASN A 251 0.44 30.01 6.15
C ASN A 251 0.59 30.94 4.93
N SER A 252 0.72 30.37 3.73
CA SER A 252 0.78 31.14 2.48
C SER A 252 -0.50 31.92 2.22
N ILE A 253 -1.67 31.30 2.44
CA ILE A 253 -2.98 31.97 2.29
C ILE A 253 -3.12 33.14 3.29
N VAL A 254 -2.71 32.93 4.54
CA VAL A 254 -2.76 33.98 5.57
C VAL A 254 -1.87 35.17 5.18
N ASN A 255 -0.62 34.91 4.79
CA ASN A 255 0.31 35.96 4.35
C ASN A 255 -0.23 36.74 3.14
N LEU A 256 -0.79 36.05 2.14
CA LEU A 256 -1.38 36.69 0.96
C LEU A 256 -2.58 37.56 1.33
N ASN A 257 -3.42 37.11 2.26
CA ASN A 257 -4.56 37.90 2.74
C ASN A 257 -4.09 39.16 3.50
N GLU A 258 -3.07 39.06 4.36
CA GLU A 258 -2.52 40.21 5.07
C GLU A 258 -1.95 41.27 4.11
N GLN A 259 -1.23 40.84 3.06
CA GLN A 259 -0.72 41.73 2.02
C GLN A 259 -1.85 42.43 1.25
N LEU A 260 -2.91 41.70 0.88
CA LEU A 260 -4.08 42.26 0.19
C LEU A 260 -4.82 43.28 1.05
N VAL A 261 -4.97 43.04 2.36
CA VAL A 261 -5.57 43.99 3.29
C VAL A 261 -4.71 45.25 3.39
N GLY A 262 -3.39 45.12 3.53
CA GLY A 262 -2.46 46.26 3.58
C GLY A 262 -2.45 47.11 2.29
N LEU A 263 -2.58 46.47 1.13
CA LEU A 263 -2.72 47.17 -0.16
C LEU A 263 -4.07 47.92 -0.27
N ARG A 264 -5.16 47.33 0.22
CA ARG A 264 -6.47 47.99 0.22
C ARG A 264 -6.57 49.15 1.21
N SER A 265 -5.92 49.07 2.37
CA SER A 265 -5.87 50.18 3.33
C SER A 265 -5.04 51.34 2.80
N SER A 266 -3.88 51.06 2.20
CA SER A 266 -3.02 52.11 1.60
C SER A 266 -3.61 52.77 0.35
N THR A 267 -4.47 52.07 -0.40
CA THR A 267 -5.20 52.68 -1.53
C THR A 267 -6.34 53.58 -1.04
N ARG A 268 -7.01 53.26 0.08
CA ARG A 268 -8.05 54.11 0.66
C ARG A 268 -7.52 55.42 1.26
N ASP A 269 -6.32 55.44 1.83
CA ASP A 269 -5.73 56.67 2.37
C ASP A 269 -5.28 57.65 1.27
N ARG A 270 -5.03 57.19 0.04
CA ARG A 270 -4.65 58.08 -1.08
C ARG A 270 -5.83 58.81 -1.74
N ASP A 271 -7.04 58.28 -1.61
CA ASP A 271 -8.24 58.89 -2.23
C ASP A 271 -8.87 60.02 -1.37
N PHE A 272 -8.33 60.29 -0.17
CA PHE A 272 -8.82 61.36 0.72
C PHE A 272 -7.94 62.63 0.75
N ASP A 273 -6.85 62.68 -0.02
CA ASP A 273 -5.90 63.80 -0.06
C ASP A 273 -6.01 64.68 -1.34
N ILE A 274 -7.19 64.76 -1.98
CA ILE A 274 -7.46 65.66 -3.12
C ILE A 274 -8.55 66.68 -2.77
#